data_AF-A0A257XZG1-F1
#
_entry.id   AF-A0A257XZG1-F1
#
_cell.length_a   1.000
_cell.length_b   1.000
_cell.length_c   1.000
_cell.angle_alpha   90.00
_cell.angle_beta   90.00
_cell.angle_gamma   90.00
#
_symmetry.space_group_name_H-M   'P 1'
#
loop_
_entity.id
_entity.type
_entity.pdbx_description
1 polymer ?
#
loop_
_entity_poly.entity_id
_entity_poly.type
_entity_poly.pdbx_seq_one_letter_code
_entity_poly.pdbx_strand_id
1 'polypeptide(L)'
;MAFSADEIERYARHIVLHDVGGPGQQKLKAARVLVVGAGGLGAPVLLYLAAAGVGTLVLVDDDEVSLSNLQRQVIHRTQDIGRPKVESARD
;
A
#
# COMPACT_ATOMS: atom_id res chain seq x y z
N MET A 1 -6.39 18.00 -8.44
CA MET A 1 -6.45 18.55 -7.07
C MET A 1 -5.05 18.92 -6.64
N ALA A 2 -4.87 20.02 -5.92
CA ALA A 2 -3.58 20.37 -5.33
C ALA A 2 -3.22 19.39 -4.19
N PHE A 3 -1.93 19.27 -3.88
CA PHE A 3 -1.46 18.54 -2.70
C PHE A 3 -1.70 19.37 -1.44
N SER A 4 -2.01 18.72 -0.32
CA SER A 4 -1.94 19.35 1.00
C SER A 4 -0.47 19.59 1.41
N ALA A 5 -0.24 20.40 2.44
CA ALA A 5 1.10 20.59 2.99
C ALA A 5 1.73 19.24 3.42
N ASP A 6 0.97 18.41 4.12
CA ASP A 6 1.41 17.08 4.57
C ASP A 6 1.73 16.14 3.38
N GLU A 7 0.98 16.22 2.28
CA GLU A 7 1.27 15.43 1.09
C GLU A 7 2.53 15.92 0.37
N ILE A 8 2.77 17.23 0.33
CA ILE A 8 4.01 17.79 -0.21
C ILE A 8 5.19 17.30 0.62
N GLU A 9 5.10 17.35 1.94
CA GLU A 9 6.15 16.86 2.84
C GLU A 9 6.38 15.35 2.67
N ARG A 10 5.30 14.55 2.71
CA ARG A 10 5.35 13.09 2.57
C ARG A 10 5.94 12.64 1.24
N TYR A 11 5.58 13.30 0.13
CA TYR A 11 5.98 12.90 -1.22
C TYR A 11 7.11 13.73 -1.81
N ALA A 12 7.75 14.60 -1.02
CA ALA A 12 8.84 15.48 -1.48
C ALA A 12 9.92 14.70 -2.25
N ARG A 13 10.32 13.53 -1.74
CA ARG A 13 11.35 12.68 -2.36
C ARG A 13 10.91 12.01 -3.66
N HIS A 14 9.61 11.81 -3.89
CA HIS A 14 9.08 11.32 -5.16
C HIS A 14 8.92 12.46 -6.17
N ILE A 15 8.46 13.63 -5.71
CA ILE A 15 8.22 14.82 -6.56
C ILE A 15 9.52 15.32 -7.20
N VAL A 16 10.67 15.17 -6.55
CA VAL A 16 11.97 15.59 -7.11
C VAL A 16 12.53 14.63 -8.17
N LEU A 17 11.97 13.43 -8.33
CA LEU A 17 12.43 12.47 -9.35
C LEU A 17 12.01 12.96 -10.74
N HIS A 18 12.97 13.00 -11.67
CA HIS A 18 12.77 13.48 -13.05
C HIS A 18 11.55 12.85 -13.74
N ASP A 19 11.41 11.52 -13.66
CA ASP A 19 10.36 10.78 -14.36
C ASP A 19 9.01 10.76 -13.62
N VAL A 20 8.98 11.22 -12.36
CA VAL A 20 7.76 11.30 -11.56
C VAL A 20 7.27 12.75 -11.55
N GLY A 21 8.02 13.66 -10.93
CA GLY A 21 7.61 15.06 -10.81
C GLY A 21 6.30 15.26 -10.03
N GLY A 22 5.88 16.51 -9.92
CA GLY A 22 4.52 16.85 -9.48
C GLY A 22 3.42 16.17 -10.31
N PRO A 23 3.49 16.17 -11.66
CA PRO A 23 2.48 15.52 -12.50
C PRO A 23 2.35 14.01 -12.29
N GLY A 24 3.46 13.27 -12.14
CA GLY A 24 3.44 11.84 -11.88
C GLY A 24 2.89 11.53 -10.49
N GLN A 25 3.26 12.30 -9.48
CA GLN A 25 2.68 12.13 -8.14
C GLN A 25 1.17 12.41 -8.14
N GLN A 26 0.68 13.36 -8.94
CA GLN A 26 -0.76 13.61 -9.11
C GLN A 26 -1.46 12.43 -9.80
N LYS A 27 -0.81 11.80 -10.78
CA LYS A 27 -1.33 10.57 -11.42
C LYS A 27 -1.44 9.43 -10.42
N LEU A 28 -0.42 9.22 -9.57
CA LEU A 28 -0.47 8.21 -8.51
C LEU A 28 -1.62 8.49 -7.54
N LYS A 29 -1.76 9.73 -7.06
CA LYS A 29 -2.86 10.13 -6.18
C LYS A 29 -4.24 9.94 -6.81
N ALA A 30 -4.37 10.06 -8.13
CA ALA A 30 -5.63 9.82 -8.84
C ALA A 30 -5.86 8.33 -9.21
N ALA A 31 -4.84 7.48 -9.08
CA ALA A 31 -4.89 6.10 -9.50
C ALA A 31 -5.71 5.23 -8.54
N ARG A 32 -6.34 4.20 -9.12
CA ARG A 32 -7.03 3.14 -8.40
C ARG A 32 -6.43 1.81 -8.84
N VAL A 33 -5.93 1.02 -7.89
CA VAL A 33 -5.25 -0.26 -8.17
C VAL A 33 -5.95 -1.37 -7.39
N LEU A 34 -6.32 -2.44 -8.09
CA LEU A 34 -6.78 -3.69 -7.49
C LEU A 34 -5.58 -4.60 -7.27
N VAL A 35 -5.44 -5.11 -6.04
CA VAL A 35 -4.46 -6.15 -5.69
C VAL A 35 -5.24 -7.38 -5.24
N VAL A 36 -5.01 -8.50 -5.93
CA VAL A 36 -5.59 -9.79 -5.60
C VAL A 36 -4.53 -10.63 -4.87
N GLY A 37 -4.80 -10.91 -3.61
CA GLY A 37 -3.90 -11.52 -2.65
C GLY A 37 -3.12 -10.49 -1.83
N ALA A 38 -3.22 -10.58 -0.51
CA ALA A 38 -2.41 -9.89 0.50
C ALA A 38 -1.34 -10.85 1.09
N GLY A 39 -1.02 -11.93 0.38
CA GLY A 39 -0.01 -12.92 0.76
C GLY A 39 1.44 -12.47 0.55
N GLY A 40 2.35 -13.42 0.32
CA GLY A 40 3.80 -13.13 0.27
C GLY A 40 4.23 -12.17 -0.84
N LEU A 41 3.49 -12.12 -1.96
CA LEU A 41 3.70 -11.13 -3.03
C LEU A 41 2.88 -9.86 -2.82
N GLY A 42 1.64 -10.01 -2.35
CA GLY A 42 0.74 -8.89 -2.08
C GLY A 42 1.27 -7.94 -1.02
N ALA A 43 1.85 -8.48 0.05
CA ALA A 43 2.39 -7.72 1.17
C ALA A 43 3.37 -6.61 0.74
N PRO A 44 4.48 -6.89 0.04
CA PRO A 44 5.38 -5.84 -0.42
C PRO A 44 4.74 -4.93 -1.49
N VAL A 45 3.89 -5.46 -2.37
CA VAL A 45 3.20 -4.65 -3.39
C VAL A 45 2.30 -3.59 -2.74
N LEU A 46 1.46 -4.00 -1.78
CA LEU A 46 0.58 -3.11 -1.04
C LEU A 46 1.36 -2.06 -0.26
N LEU A 47 2.42 -2.48 0.44
CA LEU A 47 3.28 -1.58 1.19
C LEU A 47 3.84 -0.45 0.30
N TYR A 48 4.40 -0.81 -0.85
CA TYR A 48 5.03 0.19 -1.73
C TYR A 48 4.03 1.02 -2.52
N LEU A 49 2.90 0.47 -2.95
CA LEU A 49 1.86 1.27 -3.62
C LEU A 49 1.24 2.30 -2.65
N ALA A 50 1.00 1.91 -1.39
CA ALA A 50 0.51 2.82 -0.36
C ALA A 50 1.55 3.92 -0.07
N ALA A 51 2.82 3.54 0.13
CA ALA A 51 3.92 4.48 0.36
C ALA A 51 4.14 5.43 -0.83
N ALA A 52 3.97 4.95 -2.07
CA ALA A 52 4.05 5.76 -3.29
C ALA A 52 2.91 6.79 -3.40
N GLY A 53 1.83 6.63 -2.64
CA GLY A 53 0.69 7.54 -2.65
C GLY A 53 -0.34 7.21 -3.72
N VAL A 54 -0.54 5.93 -4.05
CA VAL A 54 -1.69 5.50 -4.85
C VAL A 54 -2.98 5.87 -4.10
N GLY A 55 -3.87 6.61 -4.76
CA GLY A 55 -5.05 7.18 -4.10
C GLY A 55 -6.09 6.17 -3.63
N THR A 56 -6.23 5.04 -4.32
CA THR A 56 -7.12 3.97 -3.88
C THR A 56 -6.51 2.61 -4.13
N LEU A 57 -6.38 1.82 -3.07
CA LEU A 57 -6.04 0.41 -3.14
C LEU A 57 -7.29 -0.40 -2.83
N VAL A 58 -7.66 -1.29 -3.76
CA VAL A 58 -8.72 -2.27 -3.58
C VAL A 58 -8.04 -3.61 -3.33
N LEU A 59 -8.35 -4.25 -2.22
CA LEU A 59 -7.75 -5.51 -1.81
C LEU A 59 -8.79 -6.62 -1.91
N VAL A 60 -8.38 -7.78 -2.42
CA VAL A 60 -9.18 -9.01 -2.42
C VAL A 60 -8.29 -10.14 -1.91
N ASP A 61 -8.64 -10.73 -0.78
CA ASP A 61 -8.02 -11.94 -0.23
C ASP A 61 -9.08 -12.62 0.65
N ASP A 62 -9.20 -13.94 0.56
CA ASP A 62 -10.21 -14.74 1.26
C ASP A 62 -9.63 -15.50 2.47
N ASP A 63 -8.36 -15.30 2.77
CA ASP A 63 -7.64 -16.03 3.82
C ASP A 63 -7.46 -15.16 5.09
N GLU A 64 -7.10 -15.83 6.17
CA GLU A 64 -6.78 -15.22 7.46
C GLU A 64 -5.27 -15.16 7.70
N VAL A 65 -4.84 -14.26 8.59
CA VAL A 65 -3.43 -14.19 9.00
C VAL A 65 -3.07 -15.44 9.81
N SER A 66 -1.97 -16.09 9.45
CA SER A 66 -1.46 -17.27 10.15
C SER A 66 0.02 -17.16 10.50
N LEU A 67 0.45 -17.81 11.58
CA LEU A 67 1.83 -17.74 12.07
C LEU A 67 2.86 -18.18 11.03
N SER A 68 2.58 -19.27 10.31
CA SER A 68 3.49 -19.82 9.27
C SER A 68 3.65 -18.89 8.05
N ASN A 69 2.77 -17.91 7.92
CA ASN A 69 2.79 -16.94 6.84
C ASN A 69 3.60 -15.67 7.17
N LEU A 70 3.81 -15.36 8.45
CA LEU A 70 4.43 -14.09 8.90
C LEU A 70 5.89 -13.92 8.45
N GLN A 71 6.62 -15.00 8.18
CA GLN A 71 8.02 -14.92 7.69
C GLN A 71 8.16 -14.19 6.34
N ARG A 72 7.08 -14.10 5.55
CA ARG A 72 7.07 -13.45 4.23
C ARG A 72 5.96 -12.42 4.02
N GLN A 73 4.97 -12.35 4.91
CA GLN A 73 3.82 -11.44 4.79
C GLN A 73 3.98 -10.26 5.74
N VAL A 74 5.00 -9.43 5.49
CA VAL A 74 5.55 -8.44 6.44
C VAL A 74 4.61 -7.29 6.82
N ILE A 75 3.46 -7.16 6.15
CA ILE A 75 2.43 -6.18 6.49
C ILE A 75 1.53 -6.66 7.65
N HIS A 76 1.51 -7.96 7.93
CA HIS A 76 0.75 -8.55 9.03
C HIS A 76 1.63 -8.71 10.28
N ARG A 77 1.00 -8.69 11.45
CA ARG A 77 1.71 -8.83 12.74
C ARG A 77 1.19 -10.05 13.51
N THR A 78 1.97 -10.53 14.48
CA THR A 78 1.58 -11.67 15.33
C THR A 78 0.24 -11.45 16.04
N GLN A 79 -0.07 -10.22 16.42
CA GLN A 79 -1.36 -9.86 17.04
C GLN A 79 -2.56 -9.97 16.10
N ASP A 80 -2.34 -10.06 14.79
CA ASP A 80 -3.40 -10.13 13.79
C ASP A 80 -3.76 -11.57 13.40
N ILE A 81 -3.10 -12.59 13.98
CA ILE A 81 -3.39 -14.00 13.67
C ILE A 81 -4.87 -14.31 13.87
N GLY A 82 -5.49 -14.95 12.88
CA GLY A 82 -6.93 -15.24 12.81
C GLY A 82 -7.80 -14.08 12.32
N ARG A 83 -7.24 -12.89 12.06
CA ARG A 83 -7.97 -11.81 11.39
C ARG A 83 -7.96 -12.02 9.87
N PRO A 84 -9.02 -11.61 9.15
CA PRO A 84 -9.00 -11.58 7.70
C PRO A 84 -7.82 -10.74 7.19
N LYS A 85 -7.07 -11.24 6.20
CA LYS A 85 -5.89 -10.52 5.69
C LYS A 85 -6.24 -9.16 5.11
N VAL A 86 -7.42 -9.02 4.48
CA VAL A 86 -7.89 -7.75 3.93
C VAL A 86 -8.07 -6.68 5.01
N GLU A 87 -8.45 -7.06 6.24
CA GLU A 87 -8.56 -6.14 7.37
C GLU A 87 -7.19 -5.83 7.96
N SER A 88 -6.38 -6.86 8.22
CA SER A 88 -5.02 -6.66 8.75
C SER A 88 -4.14 -5.84 7.81
N ALA A 89 -4.29 -5.98 6.49
CA ALA A 89 -3.54 -5.20 5.50
C ALA A 89 -4.01 -3.75 5.36
N ARG A 90 -5.24 -3.43 5.80
CA ARG A 90 -5.80 -2.08 5.72
C ARG A 90 -5.32 -1.19 6.87
N ASP A 91 -5.10 -1.78 8.04
CA ASP A 91 -4.71 -1.10 9.30
C ASP A 91 -3.22 -0.71 9.32
#